data_AF-A0A5B8Y2H3-F1
#
_entry.id   AF-A0A5B8Y2H3-F1
#
_cell.length_a   1.000
_cell.length_b   1.000
_cell.length_c   1.000
_cell.angle_alpha   90.00
_cell.angle_beta   90.00
_cell.angle_gamma   90.00
#
_symmetry.space_group_name_H-M   'P 1'
#
loop_
_entity.id
_entity.type
_entity.pdbx_description
1 polymer ?
#
loop_
_entity_poly.entity_id
_entity_poly.type
_entity_poly.pdbx_seq_one_letter_code
_entity_poly.pdbx_strand_id
1 'polypeptide(L)'
;MKKTTFILFALLLMSAIACDGADADDDGVPDTRDNCPTVANPSQDDNDGDGIGDSCDNCPFDANRGQEDEDNDGAGDLCDNCLGVFNPDQSDVDGDGIGDPCDEDIDNDGLLNDDDNCPSVANPQQEDGDGDGAGDVCDVCPEIANPGQEDEDGDGVGDVCDICPNVADPEQRDTDEDGLGNACDNCPSDANPDQEDGDFDRVGDVCDNCPGDQNSDQSDIDEDGIGDECDPDADGDGIPNEFDNCPLVSNAAQQDSDDDDVGNACDNCLNEPNPDQADADEDGLGDACDNCPDVAGENQADSDGDGIGDLCDACPTIPSAGAPDTDADGVPDVCDNCPATANPEQEDTDGDGLGDACDNCPNVANDQQADRDSDGVGDACDNCPELANPDQLDSNSNGKGDVCECMGPDTDGDGILDMCDNCPTIFNPDQLDQNENGIGDLCEF
;
A
#
# COMPACT_ATOMS: atom_id res chain seq x y z
N MET A 1 51.81 -40.95 22.60
CA MET A 1 51.64 -39.54 23.05
C MET A 1 51.69 -38.64 21.82
N LYS A 2 50.60 -37.89 21.63
CA LYS A 2 50.37 -36.77 20.70
C LYS A 2 50.26 -37.07 19.20
N LYS A 3 49.00 -37.16 18.79
CA LYS A 3 48.44 -36.78 17.49
C LYS A 3 48.73 -35.30 17.23
N THR A 4 49.04 -34.93 15.99
CA THR A 4 48.84 -33.57 15.47
C THR A 4 48.22 -33.71 14.09
N THR A 5 46.92 -33.40 14.03
CA THR A 5 46.06 -33.44 12.85
C THR A 5 46.28 -32.15 12.04
N PHE A 6 46.47 -32.30 10.72
CA PHE A 6 46.34 -31.22 9.74
C PHE A 6 44.85 -30.88 9.62
N ILE A 7 44.46 -29.63 9.87
CA ILE A 7 43.13 -29.11 9.52
C ILE A 7 43.28 -28.46 8.14
N LEU A 8 42.64 -29.08 7.14
CA LEU A 8 42.38 -28.51 5.83
C LEU A 8 41.22 -27.51 5.98
N PHE A 9 41.44 -26.25 5.58
CA PHE A 9 40.35 -25.30 5.33
C PHE A 9 39.55 -25.82 4.13
N ALA A 10 38.30 -26.21 4.36
CA ALA A 10 37.31 -26.36 3.30
C ALA A 10 36.47 -25.08 3.28
N LEU A 11 36.67 -24.26 2.24
CA LEU A 11 35.70 -23.25 1.83
C LEU A 11 34.40 -23.99 1.49
N LEU A 12 33.32 -23.70 2.21
CA LEU A 12 31.98 -24.04 1.77
C LEU A 12 31.52 -22.90 0.85
N LEU A 13 31.75 -23.08 -0.45
CA LEU A 13 31.12 -22.31 -1.52
C LEU A 13 30.10 -23.23 -2.18
N MET A 14 28.85 -22.77 -2.14
CA MET A 14 27.72 -23.10 -3.01
C MET A 14 27.10 -24.51 -2.94
N SER A 15 25.85 -24.53 -2.47
CA SER A 15 24.76 -25.20 -3.18
C SER A 15 23.55 -24.26 -3.19
N ALA A 16 23.70 -23.11 -3.85
CA ALA A 16 22.54 -22.59 -4.58
C ALA A 16 22.31 -23.62 -5.69
N ILE A 17 21.15 -24.25 -5.70
CA ILE A 17 20.67 -24.94 -6.90
C ILE A 17 20.60 -23.84 -7.95
N ALA A 18 21.58 -23.80 -8.83
CA ALA A 18 21.50 -23.00 -10.04
C ALA A 18 20.30 -23.53 -10.82
N CYS A 19 19.35 -22.64 -11.16
CA CYS A 19 18.52 -22.82 -12.33
C CYS A 19 19.49 -22.98 -13.51
N ASP A 20 19.82 -24.21 -13.90
CA ASP A 20 20.77 -24.52 -14.98
C ASP A 20 20.01 -24.66 -16.31
N GLY A 21 19.04 -23.76 -16.51
CA GLY A 21 18.32 -23.58 -17.76
C GLY A 21 18.61 -22.18 -18.30
N ALA A 22 18.58 -22.03 -19.63
CA ALA A 22 18.44 -20.69 -20.20
C ALA A 22 17.09 -20.13 -19.74
N ASP A 23 17.09 -18.83 -19.48
CA ASP A 23 15.95 -17.99 -19.15
C ASP A 23 16.23 -16.75 -20.00
N ALA A 24 15.49 -16.61 -21.11
CA ALA A 24 15.83 -15.67 -22.16
C ALA A 24 15.25 -14.26 -21.93
N ASP A 25 14.27 -14.11 -21.03
CA ASP A 25 13.64 -12.85 -20.66
C ASP A 25 13.85 -12.44 -19.18
N ASP A 26 14.62 -13.24 -18.43
CA ASP A 26 15.07 -13.00 -17.06
C ASP A 26 13.90 -12.86 -16.06
N ASP A 27 12.82 -13.59 -16.27
CA ASP A 27 11.60 -13.52 -15.45
C ASP A 27 11.61 -14.50 -14.25
N GLY A 28 12.59 -15.40 -14.20
CA GLY A 28 12.76 -16.40 -13.14
C GLY A 28 12.22 -17.79 -13.48
N VAL A 29 11.61 -17.98 -14.66
CA VAL A 29 11.12 -19.25 -15.19
C VAL A 29 12.05 -19.73 -16.31
N PRO A 30 12.65 -20.93 -16.21
CA PRO A 30 13.53 -21.42 -17.28
C PRO A 30 12.76 -21.75 -18.58
N ASP A 31 13.33 -21.42 -19.76
CA ASP A 31 12.76 -21.62 -21.12
C ASP A 31 12.06 -22.99 -21.34
N THR A 32 12.53 -24.04 -20.67
CA THR A 32 11.98 -25.41 -20.78
C THR A 32 10.62 -25.61 -20.12
N ARG A 33 10.23 -24.69 -19.25
CA ARG A 33 9.00 -24.66 -18.46
C ARG A 33 8.23 -23.36 -18.65
N ASP A 34 8.75 -22.49 -19.50
CA ASP A 34 8.23 -21.17 -19.78
C ASP A 34 7.25 -21.25 -20.96
N ASN A 35 6.00 -20.85 -20.73
CA ASN A 35 4.98 -20.75 -21.78
C ASN A 35 5.07 -19.42 -22.57
N CYS A 36 5.93 -18.49 -22.18
CA CYS A 36 6.36 -17.34 -22.97
C CYS A 36 7.88 -17.13 -22.96
N PRO A 37 8.68 -18.00 -23.62
CA PRO A 37 10.16 -18.01 -23.54
C PRO A 37 10.93 -16.74 -23.94
N THR A 38 10.27 -15.65 -24.29
CA THR A 38 10.89 -14.38 -24.67
C THR A 38 10.12 -13.16 -24.17
N VAL A 39 9.05 -13.37 -23.39
CA VAL A 39 8.18 -12.32 -22.84
C VAL A 39 7.95 -12.65 -21.38
N ALA A 40 8.60 -11.88 -20.50
CA ALA A 40 8.57 -12.12 -19.07
C ALA A 40 7.15 -12.26 -18.53
N ASN A 41 6.85 -13.43 -17.97
CA ASN A 41 5.57 -13.79 -17.36
C ASN A 41 5.77 -14.75 -16.17
N PRO A 42 6.29 -14.26 -15.03
CA PRO A 42 6.66 -15.12 -13.89
C PRO A 42 5.50 -15.95 -13.32
N SER A 43 4.25 -15.52 -13.54
CA SER A 43 3.04 -16.23 -13.11
C SER A 43 2.70 -17.44 -13.99
N GLN A 44 3.17 -17.47 -15.24
CA GLN A 44 2.91 -18.55 -16.20
C GLN A 44 1.41 -18.81 -16.40
N ASP A 45 0.62 -17.74 -16.37
CA ASP A 45 -0.81 -17.80 -16.64
C ASP A 45 -1.05 -18.25 -18.10
N ASP A 46 -2.02 -19.15 -18.28
CA ASP A 46 -2.44 -19.76 -19.56
C ASP A 46 -3.92 -20.10 -19.39
N ASN A 47 -4.78 -19.12 -19.70
CA ASN A 47 -6.19 -19.17 -19.38
C ASN A 47 -6.97 -20.17 -20.23
N ASP A 48 -6.56 -20.40 -21.47
CA ASP A 48 -7.25 -21.30 -22.40
C ASP A 48 -6.62 -22.70 -22.49
N GLY A 49 -5.43 -22.89 -21.94
CA GLY A 49 -4.73 -24.16 -21.80
C GLY A 49 -4.09 -24.67 -23.10
N ASP A 50 -3.76 -23.79 -24.04
CA ASP A 50 -3.17 -24.18 -25.33
C ASP A 50 -1.63 -24.36 -25.30
N GLY A 51 -1.01 -23.89 -24.21
CA GLY A 51 0.41 -23.97 -23.92
C GLY A 51 1.23 -22.73 -24.33
N ILE A 52 0.58 -21.63 -24.70
CA ILE A 52 1.13 -20.28 -24.80
C ILE A 52 0.66 -19.48 -23.58
N GLY A 53 1.52 -18.65 -23.00
CA GLY A 53 1.13 -17.87 -21.82
C GLY A 53 0.39 -16.59 -22.18
N ASP A 54 -0.54 -16.14 -21.34
CA ASP A 54 -1.40 -14.95 -21.57
C ASP A 54 -0.61 -13.70 -21.99
N SER A 55 0.65 -13.55 -21.53
CA SER A 55 1.51 -12.40 -21.83
C SER A 55 2.07 -12.39 -23.25
N CYS A 56 2.09 -13.53 -23.93
CA CYS A 56 2.54 -13.70 -25.32
C CYS A 56 1.47 -14.34 -26.20
N ASP A 57 0.26 -14.46 -25.69
CA ASP A 57 -0.90 -15.00 -26.37
C ASP A 57 -1.69 -13.87 -27.05
N ASN A 58 -1.94 -13.99 -28.35
CA ASN A 58 -2.75 -13.04 -29.09
C ASN A 58 -4.25 -13.40 -29.06
N CYS A 59 -4.63 -14.52 -28.43
CA CYS A 59 -6.00 -14.83 -28.04
C CYS A 59 -6.07 -15.50 -26.64
N PRO A 60 -5.84 -14.74 -25.54
CA PRO A 60 -5.68 -15.31 -24.18
C PRO A 60 -6.84 -16.15 -23.63
N PHE A 61 -7.99 -16.16 -24.30
CA PHE A 61 -9.19 -16.88 -23.89
C PHE A 61 -9.66 -17.93 -24.91
N ASP A 62 -8.99 -18.05 -26.05
CA ASP A 62 -9.39 -18.88 -27.19
C ASP A 62 -8.19 -19.64 -27.76
N ALA A 63 -8.05 -20.90 -27.33
CA ALA A 63 -6.89 -21.76 -27.63
C ALA A 63 -6.45 -21.73 -29.11
N ASN A 64 -5.29 -21.11 -29.37
CA ASN A 64 -4.82 -20.78 -30.70
C ASN A 64 -3.32 -20.99 -30.98
N ARG A 65 -2.63 -21.91 -30.29
CA ARG A 65 -1.20 -22.32 -30.35
C ARG A 65 -0.32 -21.94 -31.57
N GLY A 66 -0.89 -21.86 -32.76
CA GLY A 66 -0.24 -21.31 -33.94
C GLY A 66 0.03 -19.80 -33.88
N GLN A 67 -0.60 -19.04 -32.98
CA GLN A 67 -0.58 -17.57 -32.89
C GLN A 67 -0.69 -16.92 -34.27
N GLU A 68 -1.65 -17.38 -35.09
CA GLU A 68 -1.91 -16.79 -36.41
C GLU A 68 -2.52 -15.40 -36.20
N ASP A 69 -2.07 -14.44 -37.01
CA ASP A 69 -2.42 -13.01 -36.95
C ASP A 69 -2.20 -12.42 -38.36
N GLU A 70 -3.25 -12.43 -39.18
CA GLU A 70 -3.19 -12.13 -40.61
C GLU A 70 -2.87 -10.64 -40.87
N ASP A 71 -3.33 -9.72 -40.03
CA ASP A 71 -3.15 -8.28 -40.20
C ASP A 71 -2.16 -7.61 -39.22
N ASN A 72 -1.66 -8.37 -38.25
CA ASN A 72 -0.61 -8.01 -37.30
C ASN A 72 -1.00 -6.88 -36.34
N ASP A 73 -2.23 -6.91 -35.85
CA ASP A 73 -2.78 -5.92 -34.93
C ASP A 73 -2.66 -6.30 -33.44
N GLY A 74 -2.33 -7.56 -33.17
CA GLY A 74 -2.15 -8.10 -31.83
C GLY A 74 -3.31 -8.96 -31.32
N ALA A 75 -4.47 -8.95 -31.99
CA ALA A 75 -5.50 -9.95 -31.84
C ALA A 75 -5.25 -11.11 -32.82
N GLY A 76 -5.35 -12.35 -32.36
CA GLY A 76 -5.14 -13.51 -33.22
C GLY A 76 -6.37 -13.84 -34.06
N ASP A 77 -6.15 -14.48 -35.22
CA ASP A 77 -7.19 -14.83 -36.21
C ASP A 77 -8.43 -15.56 -35.62
N LEU A 78 -8.30 -16.20 -34.44
CA LEU A 78 -9.41 -16.89 -33.78
C LEU A 78 -10.33 -16.00 -32.95
N CYS A 79 -9.79 -14.95 -32.33
CA CYS A 79 -10.49 -14.01 -31.48
C CYS A 79 -10.63 -12.62 -32.12
N ASP A 80 -10.06 -12.45 -33.30
CA ASP A 80 -10.16 -11.24 -34.08
C ASP A 80 -11.56 -11.09 -34.70
N ASN A 81 -12.26 -9.99 -34.36
CA ASN A 81 -13.57 -9.64 -34.89
C ASN A 81 -13.52 -8.99 -36.28
N CYS A 82 -12.31 -8.75 -36.81
CA CYS A 82 -12.05 -8.15 -38.11
C CYS A 82 -10.93 -8.78 -38.96
N LEU A 83 -10.49 -10.01 -38.70
CA LEU A 83 -9.54 -10.93 -39.39
C LEU A 83 -8.46 -10.39 -40.37
N GLY A 84 -8.78 -9.49 -41.29
CA GLY A 84 -7.84 -8.91 -42.25
C GLY A 84 -7.82 -7.39 -42.24
N VAL A 85 -8.32 -6.76 -41.17
CA VAL A 85 -8.44 -5.30 -41.00
C VAL A 85 -7.91 -4.92 -39.62
N PHE A 86 -6.63 -4.53 -39.57
CA PHE A 86 -5.95 -4.09 -38.35
C PHE A 86 -6.81 -3.18 -37.46
N ASN A 87 -7.18 -3.69 -36.28
CA ASN A 87 -7.98 -3.02 -35.25
C ASN A 87 -7.63 -3.48 -33.82
N PRO A 88 -6.42 -3.15 -33.30
CA PRO A 88 -5.89 -3.69 -32.05
C PRO A 88 -6.77 -3.56 -30.79
N ASP A 89 -7.74 -2.65 -30.80
CA ASP A 89 -8.69 -2.40 -29.72
C ASP A 89 -9.92 -3.32 -29.75
N GLN A 90 -10.11 -4.07 -30.84
CA GLN A 90 -11.22 -4.99 -31.07
C GLN A 90 -12.59 -4.35 -30.78
N SER A 91 -12.77 -3.08 -31.14
CA SER A 91 -14.03 -2.38 -30.89
C SER A 91 -15.20 -3.05 -31.62
N ASP A 92 -16.35 -3.15 -30.94
CA ASP A 92 -17.58 -3.80 -31.38
C ASP A 92 -18.74 -3.14 -30.60
N VAL A 93 -19.24 -2.03 -31.12
CA VAL A 93 -20.19 -1.12 -30.45
C VAL A 93 -21.52 -1.83 -30.12
N ASP A 94 -22.01 -2.68 -31.03
CA ASP A 94 -23.30 -3.34 -30.86
C ASP A 94 -23.21 -4.79 -30.33
N GLY A 95 -22.00 -5.37 -30.30
CA GLY A 95 -21.72 -6.69 -29.76
C GLY A 95 -22.21 -7.82 -30.66
N ASP A 96 -22.33 -7.63 -31.97
CA ASP A 96 -22.76 -8.67 -32.91
C ASP A 96 -21.63 -9.65 -33.31
N GLY A 97 -20.39 -9.31 -32.95
CA GLY A 97 -19.18 -10.09 -33.20
C GLY A 97 -18.46 -9.73 -34.50
N ILE A 98 -18.89 -8.69 -35.20
CA ILE A 98 -18.15 -8.02 -36.28
C ILE A 98 -17.55 -6.74 -35.69
N GLY A 99 -16.25 -6.52 -35.86
CA GLY A 99 -15.62 -5.31 -35.29
C GLY A 99 -15.97 -4.05 -36.08
N ASP A 100 -15.98 -2.90 -35.41
CA ASP A 100 -16.39 -1.63 -36.02
C ASP A 100 -15.66 -1.32 -37.34
N PRO A 101 -14.34 -1.59 -37.48
CA PRO A 101 -13.61 -1.29 -38.72
C PRO A 101 -14.01 -2.12 -39.94
N CYS A 102 -14.73 -3.23 -39.73
CA CYS A 102 -15.21 -4.12 -40.78
C CYS A 102 -16.73 -4.33 -40.78
N ASP A 103 -17.46 -3.61 -39.92
CA ASP A 103 -18.92 -3.55 -39.92
C ASP A 103 -19.45 -2.47 -40.90
N GLU A 104 -20.57 -2.75 -41.57
CA GLU A 104 -21.27 -1.80 -42.43
C GLU A 104 -22.34 -0.98 -41.66
N ASP A 105 -22.74 -1.40 -40.46
CA ASP A 105 -23.77 -0.81 -39.58
C ASP A 105 -23.35 -1.03 -38.11
N ILE A 106 -22.42 -0.19 -37.64
CA ILE A 106 -21.64 -0.39 -36.39
C ILE A 106 -22.50 -0.39 -35.11
N ASP A 107 -23.68 0.23 -35.13
CA ASP A 107 -24.57 0.32 -33.97
C ASP A 107 -25.89 -0.46 -34.12
N ASN A 108 -26.03 -1.20 -35.22
CA ASN A 108 -27.17 -2.04 -35.58
C ASN A 108 -28.53 -1.30 -35.53
N ASP A 109 -28.55 0.00 -35.82
CA ASP A 109 -29.77 0.82 -35.83
C ASP A 109 -30.60 0.67 -37.12
N GLY A 110 -29.99 0.06 -38.14
CA GLY A 110 -30.58 -0.22 -39.45
C GLY A 110 -30.22 0.78 -40.55
N LEU A 111 -29.27 1.67 -40.30
CA LEU A 111 -28.65 2.57 -41.27
C LEU A 111 -27.20 2.17 -41.51
N LEU A 112 -26.72 2.32 -42.75
CA LEU A 112 -25.31 2.04 -43.03
C LEU A 112 -24.47 3.23 -42.56
N ASN A 113 -23.24 2.98 -42.09
CA ASN A 113 -22.34 4.03 -41.55
C ASN A 113 -22.20 5.26 -42.48
N ASP A 114 -22.19 5.07 -43.80
CA ASP A 114 -22.07 6.16 -44.79
C ASP A 114 -23.35 7.03 -44.92
N ASP A 115 -24.50 6.51 -44.52
CA ASP A 115 -25.81 7.16 -44.56
C ASP A 115 -26.29 7.56 -43.15
N ASP A 116 -25.47 7.34 -42.12
CA ASP A 116 -25.76 7.56 -40.70
C ASP A 116 -24.99 8.78 -40.17
N ASN A 117 -25.70 9.74 -39.56
CA ASN A 117 -25.12 10.91 -38.92
C ASN A 117 -24.63 10.68 -37.48
N CYS A 118 -24.82 9.48 -36.92
CA CYS A 118 -24.21 9.01 -35.67
C CYS A 118 -23.77 7.54 -35.76
N PRO A 119 -22.74 7.18 -36.56
CA PRO A 119 -22.41 5.79 -36.87
C PRO A 119 -22.09 4.86 -35.69
N SER A 120 -21.89 5.40 -34.48
CA SER A 120 -21.57 4.63 -33.27
C SER A 120 -22.65 4.75 -32.19
N VAL A 121 -23.77 5.43 -32.46
CA VAL A 121 -24.83 5.68 -31.48
C VAL A 121 -26.20 5.58 -32.15
N ALA A 122 -26.87 4.46 -31.90
CA ALA A 122 -28.13 4.12 -32.56
C ALA A 122 -29.16 5.26 -32.52
N ASN A 123 -29.46 5.81 -33.69
CA ASN A 123 -30.40 6.91 -33.87
C ASN A 123 -31.22 6.76 -35.16
N PRO A 124 -32.14 5.78 -35.26
CA PRO A 124 -32.85 5.47 -36.53
C PRO A 124 -33.74 6.61 -37.06
N GLN A 125 -33.89 7.69 -36.28
CA GLN A 125 -34.65 8.88 -36.65
C GLN A 125 -33.79 9.96 -37.32
N GLN A 126 -32.45 9.93 -37.18
CA GLN A 126 -31.50 10.85 -37.81
C GLN A 126 -31.90 12.32 -37.58
N GLU A 127 -32.21 12.66 -36.33
CA GLU A 127 -32.46 14.05 -35.93
C GLU A 127 -31.10 14.78 -35.94
N ASP A 128 -31.08 16.00 -36.50
CA ASP A 128 -29.91 16.87 -36.72
C ASP A 128 -30.44 18.31 -36.72
N GLY A 129 -30.41 18.93 -35.55
CA GLY A 129 -31.08 20.18 -35.23
C GLY A 129 -30.47 21.40 -35.94
N ASP A 130 -29.15 21.44 -36.06
CA ASP A 130 -28.40 22.56 -36.59
C ASP A 130 -27.91 22.36 -38.04
N GLY A 131 -27.98 21.13 -38.56
CA GLY A 131 -27.74 20.78 -39.94
C GLY A 131 -26.26 20.66 -40.31
N ASP A 132 -25.41 20.27 -39.37
CA ASP A 132 -23.96 20.22 -39.53
C ASP A 132 -23.43 18.86 -40.03
N GLY A 133 -24.23 17.80 -39.85
CA GLY A 133 -23.94 16.44 -40.27
C GLY A 133 -23.67 15.46 -39.13
N ALA A 134 -23.59 15.90 -37.87
CA ALA A 134 -23.70 15.06 -36.69
C ALA A 134 -25.18 14.98 -36.24
N GLY A 135 -25.62 13.82 -35.77
CA GLY A 135 -26.98 13.69 -35.24
C GLY A 135 -27.10 14.13 -33.78
N ASP A 136 -28.27 14.60 -33.37
CA ASP A 136 -28.53 15.20 -32.04
C ASP A 136 -28.06 14.33 -30.84
N VAL A 137 -27.96 13.01 -31.01
CA VAL A 137 -27.56 12.08 -29.94
C VAL A 137 -26.04 11.90 -29.79
N CYS A 138 -25.28 12.22 -30.84
CA CYS A 138 -23.82 12.17 -30.86
C CYS A 138 -23.23 13.57 -31.12
N ASP A 139 -24.08 14.59 -31.07
CA ASP A 139 -23.67 15.97 -31.25
C ASP A 139 -23.18 16.59 -29.94
N VAL A 140 -21.91 16.97 -29.90
CA VAL A 140 -21.29 17.64 -28.75
C VAL A 140 -21.70 19.12 -28.64
N CYS A 141 -22.29 19.70 -29.69
CA CYS A 141 -22.89 21.04 -29.68
C CYS A 141 -24.24 21.08 -30.43
N PRO A 142 -25.34 20.47 -29.91
CA PRO A 142 -26.61 20.23 -30.63
C PRO A 142 -27.35 21.45 -31.23
N GLU A 143 -26.90 22.66 -30.95
CA GLU A 143 -27.52 23.92 -31.38
C GLU A 143 -26.56 24.80 -32.22
N ILE A 144 -25.29 24.40 -32.38
CA ILE A 144 -24.23 25.19 -33.02
C ILE A 144 -23.38 24.32 -33.94
N ALA A 145 -23.67 24.43 -35.24
CA ALA A 145 -23.01 23.64 -36.27
C ALA A 145 -21.47 23.65 -36.17
N ASN A 146 -20.91 22.48 -35.90
CA ASN A 146 -19.50 22.17 -35.75
C ASN A 146 -19.15 20.80 -36.37
N PRO A 147 -19.18 20.66 -37.72
CA PRO A 147 -19.02 19.35 -38.38
C PRO A 147 -17.73 18.56 -38.07
N GLY A 148 -16.75 19.17 -37.40
CA GLY A 148 -15.53 18.53 -36.94
C GLY A 148 -15.64 17.86 -35.57
N GLN A 149 -16.70 18.13 -34.79
CA GLN A 149 -16.93 17.61 -33.44
C GLN A 149 -15.70 17.69 -32.54
N GLU A 150 -14.93 18.78 -32.65
CA GLU A 150 -13.78 19.01 -31.79
C GLU A 150 -14.21 19.25 -30.33
N ASP A 151 -13.58 18.52 -29.41
CA ASP A 151 -13.76 18.55 -27.96
C ASP A 151 -12.36 18.27 -27.35
N GLU A 152 -11.61 19.33 -27.06
CA GLU A 152 -10.19 19.24 -26.69
C GLU A 152 -9.96 18.65 -25.28
N ASP A 153 -10.90 18.82 -24.34
CA ASP A 153 -10.76 18.33 -22.97
C ASP A 153 -11.59 17.08 -22.65
N GLY A 154 -12.45 16.64 -23.56
CA GLY A 154 -13.18 15.38 -23.52
C GLY A 154 -14.30 15.36 -22.49
N ASP A 155 -14.91 16.51 -22.21
CA ASP A 155 -15.97 16.65 -21.23
C ASP A 155 -17.38 16.38 -21.80
N GLY A 156 -17.48 16.26 -23.13
CA GLY A 156 -18.71 16.01 -23.87
C GLY A 156 -19.40 17.27 -24.42
N VAL A 157 -18.80 18.44 -24.27
CA VAL A 157 -19.21 19.72 -24.84
C VAL A 157 -18.17 20.16 -25.87
N GLY A 158 -18.60 20.45 -27.10
CA GLY A 158 -17.64 20.77 -28.17
C GLY A 158 -17.02 22.16 -28.03
N ASP A 159 -15.80 22.34 -28.52
CA ASP A 159 -14.97 23.56 -28.43
C ASP A 159 -15.70 24.86 -28.82
N VAL A 160 -16.70 24.77 -29.72
CA VAL A 160 -17.44 25.94 -30.21
C VAL A 160 -18.55 26.41 -29.27
N CYS A 161 -19.03 25.53 -28.40
CA CYS A 161 -20.09 25.78 -27.44
C CYS A 161 -19.61 25.66 -25.98
N ASP A 162 -18.35 25.26 -25.80
CA ASP A 162 -17.65 25.17 -24.53
C ASP A 162 -17.12 26.55 -24.08
N ILE A 163 -17.44 26.92 -22.83
CA ILE A 163 -16.97 28.14 -22.17
C ILE A 163 -15.63 27.96 -21.44
N CYS A 164 -15.17 26.72 -21.32
CA CYS A 164 -13.83 26.34 -20.88
C CYS A 164 -13.17 25.28 -21.78
N PRO A 165 -12.84 25.60 -23.06
CA PRO A 165 -12.36 24.64 -24.09
C PRO A 165 -11.08 23.83 -23.81
N ASN A 166 -10.47 23.95 -22.63
CA ASN A 166 -9.27 23.21 -22.25
C ASN A 166 -9.36 22.68 -20.80
N VAL A 167 -10.52 22.80 -20.15
CA VAL A 167 -10.75 22.44 -18.76
C VAL A 167 -12.14 21.86 -18.61
N ALA A 168 -12.20 20.53 -18.51
CA ALA A 168 -13.45 19.79 -18.49
C ALA A 168 -14.47 20.35 -17.47
N ASP A 169 -15.59 20.84 -17.97
CA ASP A 169 -16.73 21.34 -17.20
C ASP A 169 -18.07 20.98 -17.86
N PRO A 170 -18.50 19.69 -17.78
CA PRO A 170 -19.72 19.23 -18.48
C PRO A 170 -21.01 19.95 -18.07
N GLU A 171 -21.00 20.70 -16.96
CA GLU A 171 -22.13 21.50 -16.47
C GLU A 171 -22.14 22.93 -17.03
N GLN A 172 -21.06 23.39 -17.67
CA GLN A 172 -20.92 24.70 -18.34
C GLN A 172 -21.43 25.84 -17.45
N ARG A 173 -21.00 25.85 -16.18
CA ARG A 173 -21.49 26.80 -15.18
C ARG A 173 -20.68 28.10 -15.26
N ASP A 174 -21.36 29.18 -15.59
CA ASP A 174 -20.87 30.56 -15.57
C ASP A 174 -21.72 31.37 -14.57
N THR A 175 -21.13 31.76 -13.43
CA THR A 175 -21.88 32.36 -12.31
C THR A 175 -22.06 33.86 -12.47
N ASP A 176 -21.10 34.56 -13.08
CA ASP A 176 -21.07 36.00 -13.21
C ASP A 176 -21.38 36.51 -14.63
N GLU A 177 -21.63 35.58 -15.55
CA GLU A 177 -22.05 35.80 -16.93
C GLU A 177 -21.02 36.58 -17.76
N ASP A 178 -19.74 36.34 -17.51
CA ASP A 178 -18.63 37.02 -18.18
C ASP A 178 -18.18 36.33 -19.49
N GLY A 179 -18.63 35.09 -19.69
CA GLY A 179 -18.35 34.27 -20.87
C GLY A 179 -17.23 33.23 -20.67
N LEU A 180 -16.68 33.11 -19.47
CA LEU A 180 -15.81 32.03 -19.03
C LEU A 180 -16.54 31.17 -18.00
N GLY A 181 -16.33 29.85 -18.06
CA GLY A 181 -16.89 28.96 -17.05
C GLY A 181 -16.14 29.05 -15.74
N ASN A 182 -16.84 28.79 -14.63
CA ASN A 182 -16.29 28.73 -13.28
C ASN A 182 -15.03 27.83 -13.17
N ALA A 183 -14.88 26.84 -14.05
CA ALA A 183 -13.75 25.90 -14.03
C ALA A 183 -12.45 26.51 -14.55
N CYS A 184 -12.54 27.49 -15.45
CA CYS A 184 -11.41 28.16 -16.08
C CYS A 184 -11.33 29.66 -15.78
N ASP A 185 -12.25 30.17 -14.95
CA ASP A 185 -12.30 31.54 -14.49
C ASP A 185 -11.54 31.71 -13.16
N ASN A 186 -10.57 32.63 -13.13
CA ASN A 186 -9.81 32.97 -11.92
C ASN A 186 -10.54 33.97 -10.98
N CYS A 187 -11.73 34.44 -11.34
CA CYS A 187 -12.68 35.12 -10.46
C CYS A 187 -14.13 34.66 -10.70
N PRO A 188 -14.52 33.41 -10.33
CA PRO A 188 -15.82 32.79 -10.66
C PRO A 188 -17.10 33.48 -10.16
N SER A 189 -17.01 34.66 -9.57
CA SER A 189 -18.14 35.43 -9.03
C SER A 189 -18.06 36.91 -9.39
N ASP A 190 -16.99 37.35 -10.04
CA ASP A 190 -16.71 38.75 -10.34
C ASP A 190 -16.16 38.90 -11.76
N ALA A 191 -17.08 39.21 -12.69
CA ALA A 191 -16.82 39.23 -14.12
C ALA A 191 -15.51 39.91 -14.53
N ASN A 192 -14.60 39.13 -15.10
CA ASN A 192 -13.27 39.53 -15.55
C ASN A 192 -12.84 38.78 -16.83
N PRO A 193 -13.47 39.08 -18.00
CA PRO A 193 -13.20 38.33 -19.23
C PRO A 193 -11.76 38.43 -19.77
N ASP A 194 -10.96 39.35 -19.22
CA ASP A 194 -9.54 39.50 -19.54
C ASP A 194 -8.61 38.64 -18.68
N GLN A 195 -9.11 38.06 -17.58
CA GLN A 195 -8.40 37.15 -16.68
C GLN A 195 -7.03 37.72 -16.26
N GLU A 196 -6.98 39.03 -16.00
CA GLU A 196 -5.75 39.65 -15.48
C GLU A 196 -5.44 39.07 -14.09
N ASP A 197 -4.20 38.63 -13.91
CA ASP A 197 -3.64 38.04 -12.69
C ASP A 197 -2.20 38.59 -12.58
N GLY A 198 -2.05 39.63 -11.77
CA GLY A 198 -0.87 40.49 -11.73
C GLY A 198 0.33 39.85 -11.07
N ASP A 199 0.11 38.98 -10.08
CA ASP A 199 1.13 38.33 -9.29
C ASP A 199 1.26 36.82 -9.54
N PHE A 200 0.33 36.25 -10.33
CA PHE A 200 0.28 34.85 -10.75
C PHE A 200 -0.02 33.87 -9.62
N ASP A 201 -0.88 34.25 -8.67
CA ASP A 201 -1.32 33.40 -7.57
C ASP A 201 -2.59 32.57 -7.89
N ARG A 202 -3.19 32.78 -9.07
CA ARG A 202 -4.42 32.15 -9.60
C ARG A 202 -5.73 32.79 -9.14
N VAL A 203 -5.68 33.89 -8.41
CA VAL A 203 -6.83 34.74 -8.12
C VAL A 203 -6.73 35.95 -9.04
N GLY A 204 -7.80 36.27 -9.78
CA GLY A 204 -7.74 37.40 -10.71
C GLY A 204 -7.73 38.76 -9.98
N ASP A 205 -7.08 39.76 -10.57
CA ASP A 205 -6.92 41.12 -10.02
C ASP A 205 -8.23 41.77 -9.55
N VAL A 206 -9.37 41.34 -10.10
CA VAL A 206 -10.71 41.87 -9.79
C VAL A 206 -11.24 41.35 -8.44
N CYS A 207 -10.91 40.11 -8.09
CA CYS A 207 -11.37 39.43 -6.87
C CYS A 207 -10.24 39.16 -5.87
N ASP A 208 -9.01 39.56 -6.20
CA ASP A 208 -7.84 39.45 -5.36
C ASP A 208 -7.77 40.60 -4.31
N ASN A 209 -7.69 40.25 -3.03
CA ASN A 209 -7.52 41.19 -1.92
C ASN A 209 -6.06 41.64 -1.70
N CYS A 210 -5.09 41.04 -2.41
CA CYS A 210 -3.71 41.49 -2.55
C CYS A 210 -3.15 41.39 -4.00
N PRO A 211 -3.66 42.20 -4.97
CA PRO A 211 -3.32 42.10 -6.42
C PRO A 211 -1.84 42.26 -6.85
N GLY A 212 -0.90 42.37 -5.92
CA GLY A 212 0.52 42.50 -6.21
C GLY A 212 1.41 41.54 -5.43
N ASP A 213 0.85 40.73 -4.53
CA ASP A 213 1.56 39.86 -3.61
C ASP A 213 0.80 38.55 -3.45
N GLN A 214 1.42 37.43 -3.85
CA GLN A 214 0.73 36.14 -4.00
C GLN A 214 0.10 35.65 -2.69
N ASN A 215 -1.22 35.43 -2.70
CA ASN A 215 -1.98 34.95 -1.55
C ASN A 215 -3.25 34.18 -1.99
N SER A 216 -3.05 33.04 -2.68
CA SER A 216 -4.14 32.26 -3.29
C SER A 216 -5.25 31.78 -2.33
N ASP A 217 -5.00 31.79 -1.02
CA ASP A 217 -5.99 31.48 0.03
C ASP A 217 -6.86 32.67 0.43
N GLN A 218 -6.48 33.88 0.02
CA GLN A 218 -7.23 35.13 0.18
C GLN A 218 -7.64 35.39 1.63
N SER A 219 -6.74 35.08 2.56
CA SER A 219 -6.97 35.31 3.98
C SER A 219 -7.07 36.81 4.28
N ASP A 220 -8.01 37.16 5.15
CA ASP A 220 -8.33 38.54 5.59
C ASP A 220 -8.93 38.40 7.00
N ILE A 221 -8.05 38.36 8.00
CA ILE A 221 -8.41 38.00 9.39
C ILE A 221 -9.30 39.05 10.04
N ASP A 222 -9.11 40.32 9.72
CA ASP A 222 -9.85 41.43 10.31
C ASP A 222 -11.05 41.92 9.45
N GLU A 223 -11.24 41.31 8.27
CA GLU A 223 -12.31 41.57 7.29
C GLU A 223 -12.34 43.03 6.82
N ASP A 224 -11.18 43.69 6.70
CA ASP A 224 -11.08 45.08 6.22
C ASP A 224 -11.07 45.20 4.68
N GLY A 225 -10.86 44.07 3.98
CA GLY A 225 -10.79 43.95 2.54
C GLY A 225 -9.39 44.04 1.95
N ILE A 226 -8.34 44.10 2.77
CA ILE A 226 -6.94 43.95 2.40
C ILE A 226 -6.51 42.57 2.91
N GLY A 227 -5.89 41.74 2.05
CA GLY A 227 -5.48 40.40 2.50
C GLY A 227 -4.29 40.42 3.45
N ASP A 228 -4.15 39.40 4.29
CA ASP A 228 -3.14 39.35 5.36
C ASP A 228 -1.70 39.52 4.83
N GLU A 229 -1.40 39.03 3.61
CA GLU A 229 -0.07 39.14 2.99
C GLU A 229 0.33 40.59 2.70
N CYS A 230 -0.64 41.46 2.39
CA CYS A 230 -0.41 42.86 2.04
C CYS A 230 -0.95 43.85 3.07
N ASP A 231 -1.67 43.37 4.09
CA ASP A 231 -2.16 44.19 5.19
C ASP A 231 -1.01 44.57 6.16
N PRO A 232 -0.78 45.86 6.44
CA PRO A 232 0.20 46.28 7.45
C PRO A 232 -0.14 45.96 8.92
N ASP A 233 -1.37 45.55 9.24
CA ASP A 233 -1.96 45.27 10.56
C ASP A 233 -3.03 44.17 10.43
N ALA A 234 -2.61 42.96 10.06
CA ALA A 234 -3.48 41.90 9.53
C ALA A 234 -4.57 41.40 10.50
N ASP A 235 -4.38 41.58 11.81
CA ASP A 235 -5.39 41.19 12.82
C ASP A 235 -6.25 42.36 13.33
N GLY A 236 -6.01 43.57 12.82
CA GLY A 236 -6.76 44.78 13.11
C GLY A 236 -6.72 45.23 14.58
N ASP A 237 -5.73 44.79 15.37
CA ASP A 237 -5.66 45.10 16.79
C ASP A 237 -5.09 46.50 17.10
N GLY A 238 -4.48 47.12 16.08
CA GLY A 238 -3.88 48.44 16.11
C GLY A 238 -2.36 48.45 16.33
N ILE A 239 -1.70 47.29 16.28
CA ILE A 239 -0.26 47.12 16.32
C ILE A 239 0.22 46.58 14.95
N PRO A 240 1.01 47.36 14.18
CA PRO A 240 1.46 46.89 12.86
C PRO A 240 2.28 45.60 12.94
N ASN A 241 2.17 44.72 11.94
CA ASN A 241 2.77 43.38 11.91
C ASN A 241 4.26 43.35 12.32
N GLU A 242 5.05 44.37 11.91
CA GLU A 242 6.48 44.46 12.23
C GLU A 242 6.78 44.71 13.73
N PHE A 243 5.77 45.04 14.52
CA PHE A 243 5.83 45.31 15.96
C PHE A 243 4.88 44.43 16.77
N ASP A 244 4.19 43.51 16.12
CA ASP A 244 3.20 42.62 16.72
C ASP A 244 3.84 41.26 17.05
N ASN A 245 3.72 40.81 18.30
CA ASN A 245 4.17 39.47 18.71
C ASN A 245 3.15 38.34 18.42
N CYS A 246 1.98 38.67 17.87
CA CYS A 246 1.01 37.76 17.25
C CYS A 246 0.36 38.41 16.01
N PRO A 247 1.07 38.58 14.88
CA PRO A 247 0.58 39.37 13.73
C PRO A 247 -0.76 38.95 13.11
N LEU A 248 -1.23 37.73 13.41
CA LEU A 248 -2.47 37.14 12.88
C LEU A 248 -3.52 36.88 13.98
N VAL A 249 -3.26 37.29 15.23
CA VAL A 249 -4.15 37.02 16.37
C VAL A 249 -4.23 38.24 17.28
N SER A 250 -5.35 38.95 17.17
CA SER A 250 -5.60 40.20 17.89
C SER A 250 -5.28 40.11 19.39
N ASN A 251 -4.25 40.83 19.82
CA ASN A 251 -3.71 40.68 21.16
C ASN A 251 -3.17 41.99 21.78
N ALA A 252 -3.70 43.17 21.41
CA ALA A 252 -3.27 44.56 21.71
C ALA A 252 -2.63 44.88 23.08
N ALA A 253 -2.76 44.01 24.08
CA ALA A 253 -1.96 44.00 25.29
C ALA A 253 -0.49 43.53 25.11
N GLN A 254 -0.15 42.83 24.02
CA GLN A 254 1.18 42.33 23.64
C GLN A 254 1.87 41.64 24.83
N GLN A 255 1.16 40.69 25.45
CA GLN A 255 1.71 39.92 26.56
C GLN A 255 2.58 38.80 26.00
N ASP A 256 3.73 38.59 26.61
CA ASP A 256 4.72 37.56 26.29
C ASP A 256 5.29 37.15 27.65
N SER A 257 5.12 35.88 28.02
CA SER A 257 5.36 35.41 29.39
C SER A 257 6.75 34.84 29.60
N ASP A 258 7.37 34.32 28.55
CA ASP A 258 8.67 33.67 28.54
C ASP A 258 9.75 34.45 27.76
N ASP A 259 9.39 35.63 27.23
CA ASP A 259 10.25 36.60 26.57
C ASP A 259 10.90 36.04 25.28
N ASP A 260 10.13 35.30 24.47
CA ASP A 260 10.60 34.65 23.24
C ASP A 260 10.21 35.37 21.93
N ASP A 261 9.57 36.54 22.05
CA ASP A 261 9.02 37.37 20.97
C ASP A 261 7.71 36.81 20.33
N VAL A 262 7.11 35.75 20.88
CA VAL A 262 5.76 35.26 20.55
C VAL A 262 4.78 35.67 21.66
N GLY A 263 3.61 36.17 21.28
CA GLY A 263 2.63 36.64 22.25
C GLY A 263 1.80 35.50 22.84
N ASN A 264 1.42 35.62 24.11
CA ASN A 264 0.58 34.67 24.84
C ASN A 264 -0.73 34.27 24.12
N ALA A 265 -1.21 35.06 23.16
CA ALA A 265 -2.43 34.80 22.42
C ALA A 265 -2.25 33.75 21.31
N CYS A 266 -1.03 33.63 20.79
CA CYS A 266 -0.66 32.75 19.68
C CYS A 266 0.47 31.78 20.05
N ASP A 267 0.88 31.77 21.33
CA ASP A 267 1.97 30.96 21.86
C ASP A 267 1.46 29.58 22.32
N ASN A 268 1.89 28.53 21.63
CA ASN A 268 1.60 27.12 21.96
C ASN A 268 2.48 26.55 23.09
N CYS A 269 3.42 27.33 23.63
CA CYS A 269 4.22 27.02 24.82
C CYS A 269 4.38 28.22 25.77
N LEU A 270 3.27 28.74 26.30
CA LEU A 270 3.14 29.89 27.24
C LEU A 270 4.23 30.17 28.31
N ASN A 271 5.09 29.22 28.68
CA ASN A 271 6.13 29.44 29.67
C ASN A 271 7.50 28.88 29.27
N GLU A 272 7.68 28.38 28.05
CA GLU A 272 8.90 27.76 27.56
C GLU A 272 9.23 28.29 26.15
N PRO A 273 10.30 29.10 26.00
CA PRO A 273 10.60 29.80 24.76
C PRO A 273 10.69 28.90 23.54
N ASN A 274 9.84 29.15 22.54
CA ASN A 274 9.81 28.47 21.25
C ASN A 274 9.40 29.42 20.11
N PRO A 275 10.31 30.31 19.67
CA PRO A 275 10.00 31.32 18.66
C PRO A 275 9.58 30.77 17.28
N ASP A 276 9.80 29.48 17.02
CA ASP A 276 9.39 28.79 15.79
C ASP A 276 8.00 28.16 15.87
N GLN A 277 7.38 28.11 17.06
CA GLN A 277 6.02 27.62 17.31
C GLN A 277 5.76 26.25 16.67
N ALA A 278 6.80 25.41 16.60
CA ALA A 278 6.69 24.06 16.04
C ALA A 278 5.72 23.22 16.87
N ASP A 279 4.87 22.47 16.18
CA ASP A 279 3.85 21.56 16.72
C ASP A 279 3.70 20.43 15.70
N ALA A 280 4.48 19.36 15.88
CA ALA A 280 4.66 18.32 14.87
C ALA A 280 3.48 17.34 14.76
N ASP A 281 2.67 17.22 15.81
CA ASP A 281 1.49 16.35 15.83
C ASP A 281 0.14 17.09 15.79
N GLU A 282 0.18 18.42 15.72
CA GLU A 282 -0.96 19.33 15.60
C GLU A 282 -1.97 19.20 16.76
N ASP A 283 -1.49 18.90 17.97
CA ASP A 283 -2.34 18.77 19.16
C ASP A 283 -2.58 20.10 19.90
N GLY A 284 -1.88 21.16 19.49
CA GLY A 284 -1.97 22.52 20.01
C GLY A 284 -0.98 22.84 21.12
N LEU A 285 -0.11 21.90 21.50
CA LEU A 285 1.03 22.10 22.38
C LEU A 285 2.32 22.08 21.55
N GLY A 286 3.18 23.09 21.72
CA GLY A 286 4.41 23.14 20.92
C GLY A 286 5.44 22.08 21.31
N ASP A 287 6.26 21.65 20.35
CA ASP A 287 7.33 20.64 20.50
C ASP A 287 8.27 20.94 21.68
N ALA A 288 8.46 22.21 22.03
CA ALA A 288 9.33 22.65 23.11
C ALA A 288 8.80 22.33 24.51
N CYS A 289 7.48 22.22 24.64
CA CYS A 289 6.78 21.94 25.89
C CYS A 289 5.93 20.67 25.85
N ASP A 290 5.96 19.94 24.74
CA ASP A 290 5.36 18.62 24.57
C ASP A 290 6.35 17.49 24.91
N ASN A 291 5.94 16.59 25.81
CA ASN A 291 6.68 15.39 26.16
C ASN A 291 6.45 14.20 25.20
N CYS A 292 5.58 14.35 24.21
CA CYS A 292 5.35 13.43 23.10
C CYS A 292 5.17 14.16 21.73
N PRO A 293 6.17 14.88 21.20
CA PRO A 293 6.01 15.77 20.02
C PRO A 293 5.48 15.12 18.72
N ASP A 294 5.53 13.80 18.62
CA ASP A 294 5.08 13.05 17.44
C ASP A 294 3.74 12.31 17.67
N VAL A 295 3.10 12.48 18.84
CA VAL A 295 1.92 11.69 19.26
C VAL A 295 0.89 12.58 19.96
N ALA A 296 -0.10 13.02 19.18
CA ALA A 296 -1.12 13.96 19.64
C ALA A 296 -1.81 13.52 20.94
N GLY A 297 -1.80 14.38 21.97
CA GLY A 297 -2.32 14.06 23.29
C GLY A 297 -2.34 15.19 24.33
N GLU A 298 -3.55 15.62 24.70
CA GLU A 298 -3.76 16.77 25.61
C GLU A 298 -3.25 16.62 27.08
N ASN A 299 -2.80 15.45 27.54
CA ASN A 299 -2.68 15.18 28.98
C ASN A 299 -1.26 15.26 29.58
N GLN A 300 -0.21 15.37 28.75
CA GLN A 300 1.19 15.57 29.16
C GLN A 300 1.59 14.73 30.39
N ALA A 301 1.03 13.52 30.47
CA ALA A 301 1.26 12.64 31.60
C ALA A 301 2.66 12.05 31.47
N ASP A 302 3.41 12.05 32.56
CA ASP A 302 4.75 11.45 32.66
C ASP A 302 4.82 10.81 34.05
N SER A 303 4.51 9.51 34.08
CA SER A 303 4.30 8.75 35.30
C SER A 303 5.60 8.48 36.06
N ASP A 304 6.74 8.47 35.38
CA ASP A 304 8.03 8.13 35.97
C ASP A 304 9.02 9.32 36.06
N GLY A 305 8.70 10.43 35.39
CA GLY A 305 9.39 11.71 35.47
C GLY A 305 10.67 11.75 34.64
N ASP A 306 10.77 10.99 33.56
CA ASP A 306 11.95 10.93 32.70
C ASP A 306 11.93 11.94 31.54
N GLY A 307 10.78 12.59 31.31
CA GLY A 307 10.57 13.58 30.27
C GLY A 307 9.99 13.04 28.96
N ILE A 308 9.70 11.75 28.86
CA ILE A 308 8.92 11.13 27.78
C ILE A 308 7.49 10.94 28.30
N GLY A 309 6.48 11.35 27.54
CA GLY A 309 5.10 11.21 27.98
C GLY A 309 4.59 9.77 27.93
N ASP A 310 3.67 9.43 28.82
CA ASP A 310 3.05 8.10 28.95
C ASP A 310 2.43 7.59 27.64
N LEU A 311 2.09 8.48 26.69
CA LEU A 311 1.52 8.14 25.38
C LEU A 311 2.56 7.59 24.39
N CYS A 312 3.80 8.02 24.52
CA CYS A 312 4.91 7.70 23.63
C CYS A 312 6.09 7.00 24.34
N ASP A 313 5.99 6.79 25.65
CA ASP A 313 6.96 6.08 26.45
C ASP A 313 6.76 4.56 26.33
N ALA A 314 7.79 3.86 25.84
CA ALA A 314 7.83 2.40 25.79
C ALA A 314 8.00 1.78 27.20
N CYS A 315 8.46 2.57 28.19
CA CYS A 315 8.63 2.16 29.58
C CYS A 315 7.87 3.07 30.58
N PRO A 316 6.51 3.20 30.54
CA PRO A 316 5.74 4.24 31.27
C PRO A 316 5.86 4.33 32.80
N THR A 317 6.63 3.44 33.43
CA THR A 317 6.80 3.38 34.88
C THR A 317 8.26 3.30 35.31
N ILE A 318 9.20 3.31 34.36
CA ILE A 318 10.64 3.13 34.59
C ILE A 318 11.42 4.11 33.73
N PRO A 319 12.10 5.10 34.33
CA PRO A 319 12.79 6.14 33.56
C PRO A 319 13.75 5.56 32.54
N SER A 320 13.48 5.84 31.27
CA SER A 320 14.10 5.24 30.10
C SER A 320 14.74 6.25 29.14
N ALA A 321 14.61 7.56 29.39
CA ALA A 321 15.24 8.62 28.60
C ALA A 321 16.75 8.39 28.36
N GLY A 322 17.10 8.11 27.10
CA GLY A 322 18.47 7.82 26.66
C GLY A 322 19.02 6.45 27.08
N ALA A 323 18.15 5.54 27.51
CA ALA A 323 18.49 4.14 27.75
C ALA A 323 18.87 3.43 26.43
N PRO A 324 19.75 2.42 26.48
CA PRO A 324 20.06 1.61 25.31
C PRO A 324 18.85 0.73 24.94
N ASP A 325 18.73 0.49 23.65
CA ASP A 325 17.87 -0.51 23.02
C ASP A 325 18.82 -1.39 22.18
N THR A 326 19.11 -2.59 22.67
CA THR A 326 20.18 -3.45 22.14
C THR A 326 19.80 -4.14 20.83
N ASP A 327 18.52 -4.42 20.59
CA ASP A 327 18.04 -5.10 19.39
C ASP A 327 17.20 -4.23 18.44
N ALA A 328 16.99 -2.97 18.81
CA ALA A 328 16.35 -1.92 18.02
C ALA A 328 14.87 -2.21 17.71
N ASP A 329 14.15 -2.78 18.67
CA ASP A 329 12.74 -3.10 18.56
C ASP A 329 11.81 -1.96 19.05
N GLY A 330 12.37 -0.92 19.67
CA GLY A 330 11.66 0.23 20.21
C GLY A 330 11.38 0.17 21.71
N VAL A 331 11.74 -0.91 22.39
CA VAL A 331 11.61 -1.08 23.84
C VAL A 331 13.00 -1.03 24.49
N PRO A 332 13.29 -0.04 25.34
CA PRO A 332 14.59 0.05 26.01
C PRO A 332 14.94 -1.17 26.90
N ASP A 333 16.21 -1.56 26.95
CA ASP A 333 16.76 -2.70 27.71
C ASP A 333 16.34 -2.73 29.20
N VAL A 334 15.95 -1.57 29.75
CA VAL A 334 15.54 -1.42 31.16
C VAL A 334 14.13 -1.95 31.45
N CYS A 335 13.26 -2.01 30.45
CA CYS A 335 11.91 -2.57 30.55
C CYS A 335 11.63 -3.68 29.52
N ASP A 336 12.57 -3.95 28.63
CA ASP A 336 12.50 -5.05 27.66
C ASP A 336 12.67 -6.43 28.33
N ASN A 337 11.69 -7.31 28.13
CA ASN A 337 11.69 -8.70 28.61
C ASN A 337 12.48 -9.66 27.69
N CYS A 338 12.98 -9.20 26.53
CA CYS A 338 13.92 -9.89 25.66
C CYS A 338 15.00 -8.96 25.05
N PRO A 339 15.93 -8.38 25.84
CA PRO A 339 16.92 -7.35 25.41
C PRO A 339 17.91 -7.68 24.27
N ALA A 340 17.79 -8.84 23.63
CA ALA A 340 18.64 -9.23 22.51
C ALA A 340 17.84 -9.86 21.37
N THR A 341 16.52 -9.92 21.46
CA THR A 341 15.61 -10.53 20.49
C THR A 341 14.37 -9.66 20.33
N ALA A 342 14.36 -8.90 19.23
CA ALA A 342 13.30 -7.93 18.95
C ALA A 342 11.89 -8.51 19.11
N ASN A 343 11.12 -7.94 20.03
CA ASN A 343 9.75 -8.28 20.36
C ASN A 343 8.99 -7.02 20.86
N PRO A 344 8.67 -6.06 19.97
CA PRO A 344 8.09 -4.77 20.36
C PRO A 344 6.78 -4.87 21.17
N GLU A 345 6.06 -5.98 21.05
CA GLU A 345 4.78 -6.24 21.73
C GLU A 345 4.94 -6.78 23.16
N GLN A 346 6.17 -7.17 23.56
CA GLN A 346 6.54 -7.57 24.92
C GLN A 346 5.60 -8.65 25.53
N GLU A 347 5.17 -9.62 24.70
CA GLU A 347 4.35 -10.74 25.15
C GLU A 347 5.13 -11.59 26.19
N ASP A 348 4.49 -11.91 27.32
CA ASP A 348 4.98 -12.76 28.41
C ASP A 348 3.78 -13.60 28.89
N THR A 349 3.55 -14.73 28.22
CA THR A 349 2.32 -15.50 28.35
C THR A 349 2.17 -16.15 29.73
N ASP A 350 3.28 -16.51 30.39
CA ASP A 350 3.27 -17.17 31.69
C ASP A 350 3.61 -16.28 32.89
N GLY A 351 4.06 -15.04 32.63
CA GLY A 351 4.28 -14.00 33.62
C GLY A 351 5.54 -14.18 34.45
N ASP A 352 6.56 -14.87 33.93
CA ASP A 352 7.82 -15.09 34.62
C ASP A 352 8.84 -13.94 34.44
N GLY A 353 8.53 -13.01 33.52
CA GLY A 353 9.33 -11.82 33.23
C GLY A 353 10.32 -11.99 32.08
N LEU A 354 10.30 -13.12 31.38
CA LEU A 354 10.99 -13.33 30.10
C LEU A 354 9.96 -13.31 28.96
N GLY A 355 10.27 -12.63 27.86
CA GLY A 355 9.31 -12.55 26.75
C GLY A 355 9.22 -13.85 25.93
N ASP A 356 8.05 -14.12 25.38
CA ASP A 356 7.75 -15.32 24.58
C ASP A 356 8.74 -15.52 23.42
N ALA A 357 9.32 -14.43 22.89
CA ALA A 357 10.29 -14.46 21.79
C ALA A 357 11.67 -15.04 22.19
N CYS A 358 12.04 -14.93 23.46
CA CYS A 358 13.32 -15.43 23.99
C CYS A 358 13.14 -16.48 25.09
N ASP A 359 11.90 -16.94 25.29
CA ASP A 359 11.56 -18.00 26.22
C ASP A 359 11.49 -19.38 25.52
N ASN A 360 12.29 -20.32 26.00
CA ASN A 360 12.26 -21.72 25.55
C ASN A 360 11.11 -22.55 26.17
N CYS A 361 10.29 -21.95 27.03
CA CYS A 361 9.02 -22.48 27.53
C CYS A 361 7.92 -21.40 27.67
N PRO A 362 7.40 -20.80 26.57
CA PRO A 362 6.48 -19.63 26.61
C PRO A 362 5.16 -19.80 27.40
N ASN A 363 4.86 -21.00 27.89
CA ASN A 363 3.63 -21.28 28.64
C ASN A 363 3.92 -21.84 30.05
N VAL A 364 5.19 -21.92 30.46
CA VAL A 364 5.63 -22.55 31.70
C VAL A 364 6.83 -21.81 32.29
N ALA A 365 6.54 -20.95 33.28
CA ALA A 365 7.52 -20.12 33.97
C ALA A 365 8.81 -20.87 34.33
N ASN A 366 9.93 -20.37 33.79
CA ASN A 366 11.24 -20.99 33.85
C ASN A 366 12.39 -19.97 33.69
N ASP A 367 12.48 -18.97 34.56
CA ASP A 367 13.46 -17.86 34.55
C ASP A 367 14.95 -18.27 34.31
N GLN A 368 15.31 -19.53 34.53
CA GLN A 368 16.67 -20.06 34.34
C GLN A 368 16.96 -20.53 32.91
N GLN A 369 15.94 -20.64 32.04
CA GLN A 369 16.06 -21.03 30.63
C GLN A 369 16.95 -22.27 30.43
N ALA A 370 16.80 -23.25 31.33
CA ALA A 370 17.62 -24.45 31.29
C ALA A 370 17.20 -25.32 30.10
N ASP A 371 18.15 -25.68 29.26
CA ASP A 371 17.95 -26.56 28.10
C ASP A 371 19.15 -27.53 28.07
N ARG A 372 18.94 -28.74 28.60
CA ARG A 372 20.04 -29.70 28.88
C ARG A 372 20.55 -30.39 27.63
N ASP A 373 19.70 -30.62 26.64
CA ASP A 373 20.04 -31.32 25.40
C ASP A 373 20.14 -30.40 24.18
N SER A 374 19.88 -29.10 24.37
CA SER A 374 20.09 -28.02 23.39
C SER A 374 19.24 -28.17 22.15
N ASP A 375 17.98 -28.57 22.34
CA ASP A 375 17.02 -28.79 21.26
C ASP A 375 16.08 -27.60 21.02
N GLY A 376 16.12 -26.60 21.92
CA GLY A 376 15.32 -25.38 21.85
C GLY A 376 14.07 -25.40 22.74
N VAL A 377 13.77 -26.52 23.41
CA VAL A 377 12.69 -26.65 24.39
C VAL A 377 13.30 -26.65 25.79
N GLY A 378 12.79 -25.80 26.68
CA GLY A 378 13.32 -25.73 28.04
C GLY A 378 12.96 -26.94 28.89
N ASP A 379 13.86 -27.33 29.79
CA ASP A 379 13.72 -28.42 30.77
C ASP A 379 12.39 -28.43 31.55
N ALA A 380 11.76 -27.25 31.69
CA ALA A 380 10.51 -27.07 32.43
C ALA A 380 9.27 -27.55 31.64
N CYS A 381 9.32 -27.44 30.31
CA CYS A 381 8.26 -27.83 29.38
C CYS A 381 8.65 -29.00 28.48
N ASP A 382 9.90 -29.46 28.55
CA ASP A 382 10.42 -30.58 27.80
C ASP A 382 9.93 -31.93 28.40
N ASN A 383 9.22 -32.70 27.59
CA ASN A 383 8.74 -34.03 27.97
C ASN A 383 9.83 -35.12 27.87
N CYS A 384 11.02 -34.79 27.38
CA CYS A 384 12.23 -35.61 27.33
C CYS A 384 13.55 -34.84 27.61
N PRO A 385 13.77 -34.32 28.85
CA PRO A 385 14.84 -33.36 29.21
C PRO A 385 16.32 -33.76 29.10
N GLU A 386 16.62 -34.88 28.47
CA GLU A 386 17.98 -35.39 28.27
C GLU A 386 18.19 -35.87 26.82
N LEU A 387 17.16 -35.77 25.97
CA LEU A 387 17.12 -36.30 24.61
C LEU A 387 16.34 -35.38 23.67
N ALA A 388 17.08 -34.60 22.88
CA ALA A 388 16.55 -33.66 21.92
C ALA A 388 15.36 -34.19 21.11
N ASN A 389 14.22 -33.54 21.27
CA ASN A 389 12.95 -33.77 20.60
C ASN A 389 12.15 -32.45 20.46
N PRO A 390 12.56 -31.53 19.58
CA PRO A 390 11.93 -30.21 19.46
C PRO A 390 10.42 -30.23 19.12
N ASP A 391 9.89 -31.36 18.64
CA ASP A 391 8.49 -31.55 18.29
C ASP A 391 7.61 -31.96 19.48
N GLN A 392 8.22 -32.35 20.61
CA GLN A 392 7.55 -32.65 21.88
C GLN A 392 6.37 -33.64 21.73
N LEU A 393 6.48 -34.60 20.80
CA LEU A 393 5.44 -35.60 20.58
C LEU A 393 5.27 -36.53 21.79
N ASP A 394 4.02 -36.65 22.25
CA ASP A 394 3.58 -37.59 23.28
C ASP A 394 2.27 -38.25 22.82
N SER A 395 2.39 -39.34 22.07
CA SER A 395 1.28 -40.03 21.40
C SER A 395 0.26 -40.60 22.38
N ASN A 396 0.67 -40.90 23.62
CA ASN A 396 -0.19 -41.50 24.64
C ASN A 396 -0.62 -40.51 25.74
N SER A 397 -0.16 -39.26 25.65
CA SER A 397 -0.48 -38.13 26.54
C SER A 397 -0.22 -38.42 28.02
N ASN A 398 0.83 -39.18 28.34
CA ASN A 398 1.18 -39.53 29.72
C ASN A 398 2.12 -38.51 30.39
N GLY A 399 2.59 -37.50 29.65
CA GLY A 399 3.51 -36.45 30.11
C GLY A 399 5.00 -36.80 29.93
N LYS A 400 5.32 -37.89 29.23
CA LYS A 400 6.67 -38.29 28.84
C LYS A 400 6.70 -38.47 27.33
N GLY A 401 7.64 -37.82 26.65
CA GLY A 401 7.68 -37.84 25.19
C GLY A 401 8.04 -39.22 24.62
N ASP A 402 7.58 -39.46 23.40
CA ASP A 402 7.78 -40.71 22.68
C ASP A 402 9.29 -41.07 22.61
N VAL A 403 10.15 -40.07 22.36
CA VAL A 403 11.60 -40.22 22.17
C VAL A 403 12.32 -40.81 23.40
N CYS A 404 11.98 -40.36 24.61
CA CYS A 404 12.58 -40.86 25.85
C CYS A 404 11.74 -41.96 26.52
N GLU A 405 10.51 -42.19 26.05
CA GLU A 405 9.80 -43.42 26.33
C GLU A 405 10.47 -44.60 25.62
N CYS A 406 10.96 -44.45 24.38
CA CYS A 406 11.73 -45.47 23.64
C CYS A 406 13.12 -45.78 24.22
N MET A 407 13.21 -46.40 25.40
CA MET A 407 14.47 -46.85 26.02
C MET A 407 14.44 -48.33 26.37
N GLY A 408 15.07 -49.18 25.57
CA GLY A 408 15.04 -50.63 25.79
C GLY A 408 15.96 -51.44 24.88
N PRO A 409 15.96 -52.78 25.03
CA PRO A 409 16.54 -53.66 24.04
C PRO A 409 15.78 -53.57 22.70
N ASP A 410 16.47 -53.92 21.63
CA ASP A 410 15.92 -54.19 20.29
C ASP A 410 16.14 -55.69 20.04
N THR A 411 15.06 -56.46 20.18
CA THR A 411 15.07 -57.92 20.24
C THR A 411 15.17 -58.54 18.85
N ASP A 412 14.69 -57.86 17.80
CA ASP A 412 14.72 -58.37 16.42
C ASP A 412 15.70 -57.64 15.48
N GLY A 413 16.28 -56.52 15.94
CA GLY A 413 17.38 -55.82 15.30
C GLY A 413 16.95 -54.93 14.14
N ASP A 414 15.71 -54.45 14.13
CA ASP A 414 15.15 -53.67 13.03
C ASP A 414 15.40 -52.17 13.09
N GLY A 415 15.94 -51.69 14.21
CA GLY A 415 16.24 -50.29 14.44
C GLY A 415 15.18 -49.55 15.25
N ILE A 416 14.07 -50.20 15.61
CA ILE A 416 13.05 -49.73 16.53
C ILE A 416 13.18 -50.53 17.84
N LEU A 417 13.24 -49.84 18.98
CA LEU A 417 13.42 -50.52 20.27
C LEU A 417 12.12 -51.20 20.70
N ASP A 418 12.20 -52.36 21.38
CA ASP A 418 11.07 -53.26 21.72
C ASP A 418 9.81 -52.58 22.29
N MET A 419 9.97 -51.45 22.95
CA MET A 419 8.87 -50.74 23.60
C MET A 419 8.16 -49.71 22.71
N CYS A 420 8.76 -49.37 21.57
CA CYS A 420 8.20 -48.54 20.52
C CYS A 420 8.00 -49.30 19.21
N ASP A 421 8.36 -50.59 19.23
CA ASP A 421 8.13 -51.51 18.15
C ASP A 421 6.73 -52.13 18.29
N ASN A 422 5.85 -51.87 17.32
CA ASN A 422 4.51 -52.46 17.29
C ASN A 422 4.54 -53.97 16.97
N CYS A 423 5.71 -54.54 16.65
CA CYS A 423 6.00 -55.96 16.60
C CYS A 423 7.36 -56.33 17.25
N PRO A 424 7.50 -56.26 18.59
CA PRO A 424 8.77 -56.30 19.36
C PRO A 424 9.72 -57.51 19.18
N THR A 425 9.35 -58.48 18.34
CA THR A 425 10.11 -59.71 18.11
C THR A 425 10.11 -60.11 16.63
N ILE A 426 9.53 -59.30 15.74
CA ILE A 426 9.39 -59.56 14.31
C ILE A 426 9.84 -58.32 13.53
N PHE A 427 11.08 -58.33 13.05
CA PHE A 427 11.71 -57.28 12.24
C PHE A 427 10.72 -56.60 11.27
N ASN A 428 10.41 -55.33 11.54
CA ASN A 428 9.37 -54.51 10.90
C ASN A 428 9.76 -53.01 10.95
N PRO A 429 10.87 -52.61 10.31
CA PRO A 429 11.40 -51.24 10.43
C PRO A 429 10.45 -50.14 9.94
N ASP A 430 9.44 -50.51 9.13
CA ASP A 430 8.44 -49.58 8.58
C ASP A 430 7.22 -49.37 9.51
N GLN A 431 7.13 -50.14 10.61
CA GLN A 431 6.11 -50.02 11.67
C GLN A 431 4.66 -49.90 11.17
N LEU A 432 4.33 -50.50 10.02
CA LEU A 432 3.01 -50.41 9.42
C LEU A 432 1.93 -51.01 10.33
N ASP A 433 0.93 -50.20 10.66
CA ASP A 433 -0.28 -50.58 11.38
C ASP A 433 -1.47 -49.91 10.68
N GLN A 434 -2.11 -50.62 9.75
CA GLN A 434 -3.20 -50.06 8.93
C GLN A 434 -4.47 -49.78 9.72
N ASN A 435 -4.62 -50.34 10.91
CA ASN A 435 -5.83 -50.23 11.71
C ASN A 435 -5.64 -49.39 12.98
N GLU A 436 -4.42 -48.88 13.20
CA GLU A 436 -4.02 -47.96 14.27
C GLU A 436 -4.34 -48.50 15.67
N ASN A 437 -4.24 -49.82 15.87
CA ASN A 437 -4.52 -50.44 17.17
C ASN A 437 -3.27 -50.63 18.06
N GLY A 438 -2.09 -50.25 17.57
CA GLY A 438 -0.81 -50.34 18.26
C GLY A 438 -0.13 -51.70 18.14
N ILE A 439 -0.63 -52.61 17.29
CA ILE A 439 0.00 -53.89 16.94
C ILE A 439 0.28 -53.86 15.44
N GLY A 440 1.53 -54.05 15.03
CA GLY A 440 1.90 -53.96 13.62
C GLY A 440 1.29 -55.08 12.77
N ASP A 441 1.03 -54.76 11.50
CA ASP A 441 0.45 -55.65 10.50
C ASP A 441 1.20 -57.00 10.39
N LEU A 442 2.49 -57.02 10.73
CA LEU A 442 3.37 -58.20 10.64
C LEU A 442 3.27 -59.17 11.82
N CYS A 443 2.72 -58.75 12.95
CA CYS A 443 2.54 -59.55 14.16
C CYS A 443 1.07 -59.68 14.60
N GLU A 444 0.16 -59.06 13.84
CA GLU A 444 -1.28 -59.20 13.99
C GLU A 444 -1.79 -60.46 13.23
N PHE A 445 -2.45 -61.39 13.94
CA PHE A 445 -2.87 -62.71 13.40
C PHE A 445 -4.37 -62.98 13.50
#